data_AF-A0A9W8R078-F1
#
_entry.id   AF-A0A9W8R078-F1
#
_cell.length_a   1.000
_cell.length_b   1.000
_cell.length_c   1.000
_cell.angle_alpha   90.00
_cell.angle_beta   90.00
_cell.angle_gamma   90.00
#
_symmetry.space_group_name_H-M   'P 1'
#
loop_
_entity.id
_entity.type
_entity.pdbx_description
1 polymer ?
#
loop_
_entity_poly.entity_id
_entity_poly.type
_entity_poly.pdbx_seq_one_letter_code
_entity_poly.pdbx_strand_id
1 'polypeptide(L)'
;MDNSLSDLIRDYKLWTRFEKPHTIHLFNDPDEPPSSPQRLEQWKKNRTLGHGGQGRVVLQTCTRGSRGYAQRAVKMIPLKEGGRREYLRELEAIIKFSHDKYAKHFAKTMGYYTSKRTLYIAMEYFSKGDLGTYALEYAPLPEDECREIASQILRGLATMHQERFAHRDVKPQVCNPPPNS
;
A
#
# COMPACT_ATOMS: atom_id res chain seq x y z
N MET A 1 -2.40 -23.90 10.37
CA MET A 1 -2.11 -22.53 9.92
C MET A 1 -0.85 -22.61 9.10
N ASP A 2 -0.84 -22.04 7.90
CA ASP A 2 0.29 -22.11 6.97
C ASP A 2 1.48 -21.34 7.57
N ASN A 3 2.53 -22.07 7.97
CA ASN A 3 3.70 -21.51 8.64
C ASN A 3 4.45 -20.53 7.72
N SER A 4 4.40 -20.79 6.41
CA SER A 4 5.04 -19.98 5.36
C SER A 4 4.53 -18.54 5.32
N LEU A 5 3.21 -18.34 5.43
CA LEU A 5 2.63 -17.01 5.40
C LEU A 5 2.96 -16.20 6.66
N SER A 6 3.12 -16.88 7.81
CA SER A 6 3.52 -16.24 9.07
C SER A 6 4.97 -15.75 9.02
N ASP A 7 5.85 -16.51 8.37
CA ASP A 7 7.25 -16.13 8.17
C ASP A 7 7.36 -14.98 7.18
N LEU A 8 6.60 -15.02 6.07
CA LEU A 8 6.56 -13.93 5.10
C LEU A 8 6.07 -12.61 5.74
N ILE A 9 5.07 -12.67 6.63
CA ILE A 9 4.67 -11.48 7.39
C ILE A 9 5.82 -11.00 8.28
N ARG A 10 6.61 -11.86 8.90
CA ARG A 10 7.75 -11.40 9.71
C ARG A 10 8.80 -10.71 8.86
N ASP A 11 9.09 -11.24 7.68
CA ASP A 11 10.14 -10.72 6.78
C ASP A 11 9.80 -9.35 6.20
N TYR A 12 8.51 -9.08 5.97
CA TYR A 12 8.04 -7.78 5.49
C TYR A 12 7.88 -6.72 6.61
N LYS A 13 8.15 -7.08 7.86
CA LYS A 13 8.08 -6.15 8.97
C LYS A 13 9.33 -5.26 9.00
N LEU A 14 9.12 -3.96 8.80
CA LEU A 14 10.16 -2.97 8.88
C LEU A 14 10.48 -2.66 10.35
N TRP A 15 11.77 -2.68 10.68
CA TRP A 15 12.23 -2.04 11.91
C TRP A 15 12.08 -0.53 11.76
N THR A 16 11.38 0.11 12.68
CA THR A 16 11.01 1.53 12.54
C THR A 16 11.24 2.31 13.82
N ARG A 17 11.88 3.48 13.69
CA ARG A 17 11.93 4.54 14.70
C ARG A 17 11.17 5.77 14.21
N PHE A 18 10.36 6.35 15.09
CA PHE A 18 9.60 7.57 14.78
C PHE A 18 10.33 8.78 15.38
N GLU A 19 10.91 9.63 14.53
CA GLU A 19 11.60 10.85 14.92
C GLU A 19 11.05 12.03 14.14
N LYS A 20 10.05 12.72 14.71
CA LYS A 20 9.33 13.77 13.98
C LYS A 20 10.31 14.81 13.40
N PRO A 21 10.15 15.19 12.12
CA PRO A 21 9.05 14.85 11.21
C PRO A 21 9.20 13.54 10.42
N HIS A 22 10.22 12.74 10.70
CA HIS A 22 10.65 11.58 9.95
C HIS A 22 10.16 10.23 10.54
N THR A 23 9.95 9.28 9.64
CA THR A 23 9.89 7.85 9.93
C THR A 23 11.18 7.23 9.44
N ILE A 24 11.90 6.55 10.32
CA ILE A 24 13.22 6.01 10.03
C ILE A 24 13.13 4.49 10.00
N HIS A 25 13.61 3.89 8.91
CA HIS A 25 13.71 2.44 8.77
C HIS A 25 15.18 2.01 8.73
N LEU A 26 15.48 0.90 9.40
CA LEU A 26 16.80 0.27 9.37
C LEU A 26 16.73 -1.01 8.56
N PHE A 27 17.67 -1.18 7.64
CA PHE A 27 17.84 -2.36 6.83
C PHE A 27 19.23 -2.92 7.06
N ASN A 28 19.35 -4.24 7.19
CA ASN A 28 20.65 -4.89 7.02
C ASN A 28 21.00 -4.82 5.54
N ASP A 29 22.16 -4.26 5.23
CA ASP A 29 22.57 -4.02 3.85
C ASP A 29 23.97 -4.61 3.64
N PRO A 30 24.12 -5.64 2.78
CA PRO A 30 25.42 -6.28 2.55
C PRO A 30 26.42 -5.35 1.84
N ASP A 31 25.95 -4.26 1.24
CA ASP A 31 26.81 -3.27 0.58
C ASP A 31 27.31 -2.19 1.55
N GLU A 32 26.82 -2.14 2.79
CA GLU A 32 27.31 -1.23 3.82
C GLU A 32 28.56 -1.80 4.50
N PRO A 33 29.50 -0.95 4.96
CA PRO A 33 30.75 -1.42 5.55
C PRO A 33 30.47 -2.28 6.79
N PRO A 34 31.31 -3.29 7.11
CA PRO A 34 31.12 -4.16 8.27
C PRO A 34 31.05 -3.40 9.61
N SER A 35 31.63 -2.20 9.68
CA SER A 35 31.57 -1.31 10.84
C SER A 35 30.23 -0.59 11.01
N SER A 36 29.39 -0.54 9.98
CA SER A 36 28.03 0.02 9.99
C SER A 36 27.14 -0.68 8.97
N PRO A 37 26.82 -1.99 9.12
CA PRO A 37 26.14 -2.82 8.11
C PRO A 37 24.65 -2.47 7.94
N GLN A 38 24.22 -1.33 8.48
CA GLN A 38 22.83 -0.91 8.51
C GLN A 38 22.64 0.32 7.65
N ARG A 39 21.79 0.17 6.62
CA ARG A 39 21.31 1.29 5.84
C ARG A 39 20.11 1.91 6.52
N LEU A 40 20.13 3.24 6.59
CA LEU A 40 19.06 4.03 7.20
C LEU A 40 18.28 4.77 6.11
N GLU A 41 16.98 4.50 6.05
CA GLU A 41 16.06 5.28 5.20
C GLU A 41 15.25 6.25 6.04
N GLN A 42 15.26 7.54 5.65
CA GLN A 42 14.43 8.56 6.27
C GLN A 42 13.27 8.93 5.37
N TRP A 43 12.06 8.91 5.91
CA TRP A 43 10.83 9.20 5.19
C TRP A 43 10.07 10.33 5.86
N LYS A 44 9.83 11.40 5.12
CA LYS A 44 9.03 12.54 5.56
C LYS A 44 7.61 12.42 5.04
N LYS A 45 6.62 12.55 5.93
CA LYS A 45 5.22 12.67 5.52
C LYS A 45 5.02 13.97 4.73
N ASN A 46 4.37 13.86 3.58
CA ASN A 46 4.06 14.97 2.69
C ASN A 46 2.55 15.32 2.81
N ARG A 47 1.73 14.97 1.81
CA ARG A 47 0.28 15.20 1.81
C ARG A 47 -0.55 13.93 2.03
N THR A 48 -1.81 14.09 2.41
CA THR A 48 -2.79 13.00 2.41
C THR A 48 -3.25 12.73 0.98
N LEU A 49 -3.26 11.46 0.56
CA LEU A 49 -3.74 11.02 -0.76
C LEU A 49 -5.22 10.63 -0.73
N GLY A 50 -5.71 10.11 0.41
CA GLY A 50 -7.12 9.78 0.59
C GLY A 50 -7.46 9.40 2.03
N HIS A 51 -8.75 9.43 2.36
CA HIS A 51 -9.29 9.01 3.66
C HIS A 51 -10.58 8.21 3.48
N GLY A 52 -10.82 7.21 4.32
CA GLY A 52 -12.06 6.41 4.28
C GLY A 52 -12.25 5.57 5.54
N GLY A 53 -13.31 4.75 5.55
CA GLY A 53 -13.64 3.89 6.70
C GLY A 53 -12.54 2.89 7.08
N GLN A 54 -11.64 2.58 6.14
CA GLN A 54 -10.50 1.66 6.34
C GLN A 54 -9.19 2.38 6.69
N GLY A 55 -9.24 3.68 6.99
CA GLY A 55 -8.06 4.45 7.39
C GLY A 55 -7.71 5.58 6.42
N ARG A 56 -6.46 6.02 6.45
CA ARG A 56 -5.97 7.11 5.59
C ARG A 56 -4.75 6.67 4.80
N VAL A 57 -4.57 7.23 3.61
CA VAL A 57 -3.36 7.03 2.80
C VAL A 57 -2.61 8.35 2.72
N VAL A 58 -1.30 8.33 2.98
CA VAL A 58 -0.44 9.52 2.90
C VAL A 58 0.71 9.28 1.93
N LEU A 59 1.12 10.33 1.23
CA LEU A 59 2.36 10.35 0.47
C LEU A 59 3.52 10.58 1.42
N GLN A 60 4.56 9.79 1.30
CA GLN A 60 5.86 10.03 1.95
C GLN A 60 6.94 10.19 0.89
N THR A 61 7.89 11.07 1.17
CA THR A 61 9.08 11.29 0.34
C THR A 61 10.30 10.84 1.13
N CYS A 62 11.18 10.08 0.48
CA CYS A 62 12.45 9.71 1.07
C CYS A 62 13.36 10.94 1.09
N THR A 63 13.89 11.29 2.26
CA THR A 63 14.84 12.39 2.43
C THR A 63 16.29 11.90 2.50
N ARG A 64 16.50 10.60 2.76
CA ARG A 64 17.83 9.99 2.82
C ARG A 64 17.76 8.47 2.65
N GLY A 65 18.71 7.91 1.91
CA GLY A 65 19.03 6.47 1.95
C GLY A 65 18.20 5.56 1.05
N SER A 66 17.24 6.08 0.28
CA SER A 66 16.48 5.27 -0.70
C SER A 66 17.40 4.70 -1.79
N ARG A 67 17.24 3.39 -2.07
CA ARG A 67 17.83 2.69 -3.22
C ARG A 67 16.79 2.32 -4.29
N GLY A 68 15.63 2.97 -4.25
CA GLY A 68 14.52 2.66 -5.14
C GLY A 68 13.53 3.80 -5.19
N TYR A 69 12.34 3.58 -4.64
CA TYR A 69 11.29 4.58 -4.66
C TYR A 69 11.71 5.85 -3.91
N ALA A 70 11.65 7.01 -4.58
CA ALA A 70 11.81 8.32 -3.94
C ALA A 70 10.54 8.75 -3.20
N GLN A 71 9.39 8.20 -3.61
CA GLN A 71 8.08 8.46 -3.04
C GLN A 71 7.33 7.16 -2.82
N ARG A 72 6.51 7.11 -1.76
CA ARG A 72 5.68 5.96 -1.45
C ARG A 72 4.32 6.37 -0.89
N ALA A 73 3.32 5.55 -1.13
CA ALA A 73 2.04 5.65 -0.45
C ALA A 73 2.11 4.85 0.87
N VAL A 74 1.55 5.39 1.95
CA VAL A 74 1.47 4.70 3.24
C VAL A 74 0.02 4.66 3.69
N LYS A 75 -0.58 3.46 3.68
CA LYS A 75 -1.89 3.22 4.28
C LYS A 75 -1.73 3.13 5.80
N MET A 76 -2.48 3.94 6.53
CA MET A 76 -2.51 4.01 7.98
C MET A 76 -3.85 3.51 8.49
N ILE A 77 -3.85 2.36 9.16
CA ILE A 77 -5.04 1.69 9.67
C ILE A 77 -5.05 1.81 11.20
N PRO A 78 -6.06 2.46 11.80
CA PRO A 78 -6.19 2.52 13.25
C PRO A 78 -6.35 1.12 13.85
N LEU A 79 -5.54 0.82 14.86
CA LEU A 79 -5.63 -0.44 15.59
C LEU A 79 -6.65 -0.29 16.72
N LYS A 80 -7.79 -0.95 16.59
CA LYS A 80 -8.78 -1.08 17.67
C LYS A 80 -8.31 -2.14 18.67
N GLU A 81 -8.63 -1.97 19.94
CA GLU A 81 -8.43 -3.03 20.94
C GLU A 81 -9.21 -4.28 20.52
N GLY A 82 -8.56 -5.44 20.50
CA GLY A 82 -9.13 -6.70 19.99
C GLY A 82 -9.14 -6.86 18.46
N GLY A 83 -8.84 -5.82 17.68
CA GLY A 83 -8.85 -5.82 16.20
C GLY A 83 -7.69 -6.57 15.52
N ARG A 84 -6.87 -7.31 16.28
CA ARG A 84 -5.64 -7.96 15.79
C ARG A 84 -5.87 -8.87 14.59
N ARG A 85 -6.96 -9.63 14.63
CA ARG A 85 -7.27 -10.63 13.61
C ARG A 85 -7.76 -10.02 12.30
N GLU A 86 -8.34 -8.82 12.34
CA GLU A 86 -8.91 -8.17 11.16
C GLU A 86 -7.81 -7.58 10.27
N TYR A 87 -6.87 -6.82 10.84
CA TYR A 87 -5.78 -6.26 10.06
C TYR A 87 -4.75 -7.31 9.62
N LEU A 88 -4.59 -8.43 10.36
CA LEU A 88 -3.67 -9.49 9.96
C LEU A 88 -4.08 -10.12 8.63
N ARG A 89 -5.39 -10.31 8.40
CA ARG A 89 -5.89 -10.83 7.11
C ARG A 89 -5.65 -9.85 5.96
N GLU A 90 -5.82 -8.55 6.22
CA GLU A 90 -5.54 -7.52 5.23
C GLU A 90 -4.04 -7.48 4.89
N LEU A 91 -3.20 -7.57 5.92
CA LEU A 91 -1.75 -7.60 5.78
C LEU A 91 -1.28 -8.86 5.04
N GLU A 92 -1.83 -10.03 5.37
CA GLU A 92 -1.62 -11.30 4.66
C GLU A 92 -1.92 -11.16 3.17
N ALA A 93 -3.06 -10.57 2.82
CA ALA A 93 -3.44 -10.35 1.44
C ALA A 93 -2.44 -9.44 0.72
N ILE A 94 -2.13 -8.28 1.30
CA ILE A 94 -1.23 -7.29 0.68
C ILE A 94 0.16 -7.88 0.47
N ILE A 95 0.71 -8.57 1.47
CA ILE A 95 2.03 -9.18 1.37
C ILE A 95 2.02 -10.30 0.32
N LYS A 96 1.01 -11.16 0.31
CA LYS A 96 0.88 -12.23 -0.69
C LYS A 96 0.82 -11.68 -2.12
N PHE A 97 0.01 -10.65 -2.36
CA PHE A 97 -0.15 -10.04 -3.68
C PHE A 97 0.98 -9.09 -4.07
N SER A 98 1.92 -8.80 -3.18
CA SER A 98 3.11 -8.03 -3.52
C SER A 98 4.18 -8.83 -4.27
N HIS A 99 4.09 -10.16 -4.26
CA HIS A 99 5.05 -11.03 -4.94
C HIS A 99 5.07 -10.74 -6.45
N ASP A 100 6.25 -10.79 -7.07
CA ASP A 100 6.46 -10.50 -8.49
C ASP A 100 5.51 -11.22 -9.45
N LYS A 101 5.04 -12.44 -9.11
CA LYS A 101 4.05 -13.17 -9.92
C LYS A 101 2.71 -12.43 -10.08
N TYR A 102 2.42 -11.48 -9.21
CA TYR A 102 1.18 -10.68 -9.19
C TYR A 102 1.41 -9.20 -9.52
N ALA A 103 2.65 -8.77 -9.76
CA ALA A 103 3.02 -7.36 -9.95
C ALA A 103 2.30 -6.67 -11.13
N LYS A 104 1.75 -7.44 -12.08
CA LYS A 104 0.94 -6.92 -13.19
C LYS A 104 -0.39 -6.30 -12.73
N HIS A 105 -0.92 -6.74 -11.60
CA HIS A 105 -2.28 -6.41 -11.15
C HIS A 105 -2.32 -5.75 -9.77
N PHE A 106 -1.22 -5.79 -9.01
CA PHE A 106 -1.17 -5.32 -7.62
C PHE A 106 0.06 -4.47 -7.37
N ALA A 107 -0.12 -3.42 -6.56
CA ALA A 107 0.96 -2.55 -6.12
C ALA A 107 1.98 -3.33 -5.29
N LYS A 108 3.28 -3.08 -5.54
CA LYS A 108 4.34 -3.66 -4.70
C LYS A 108 4.31 -3.04 -3.30
N THR A 109 4.45 -3.88 -2.28
CA THR A 109 4.64 -3.42 -0.90
C THR A 109 6.13 -3.30 -0.60
N MET A 110 6.50 -2.23 0.09
CA MET A 110 7.84 -2.01 0.62
C MET A 110 7.97 -2.56 2.05
N GLY A 111 6.89 -3.13 2.60
CA GLY A 111 6.81 -3.63 3.96
C GLY A 111 5.81 -2.88 4.83
N TYR A 112 5.68 -3.32 6.08
CA TYR A 112 4.76 -2.72 7.04
C TYR A 112 5.45 -2.47 8.38
N TYR A 113 4.88 -1.58 9.17
CA TYR A 113 5.36 -1.26 10.50
C TYR A 113 4.19 -0.83 11.38
N THR A 114 4.40 -0.81 12.70
CA THR A 114 3.33 -0.54 13.66
C THR A 114 3.77 0.49 14.69
N SER A 115 2.87 1.39 15.05
CA SER A 115 2.95 2.17 16.29
C SER A 115 1.97 1.58 17.32
N LYS A 116 1.88 2.19 18.51
CA LYS A 116 0.96 1.74 19.59
C LYS A 116 -0.50 1.60 19.14
N ARG A 117 -0.95 2.42 18.17
CA ARG A 117 -2.37 2.52 17.78
C ARG A 117 -2.59 2.48 16.26
N THR A 118 -1.57 2.18 15.46
CA THR A 118 -1.68 2.29 14.00
C THR A 118 -0.80 1.26 13.31
N LEU A 119 -1.37 0.54 12.34
CA LEU A 119 -0.65 -0.24 11.34
C LEU A 119 -0.36 0.65 10.14
N TYR A 120 0.86 0.58 9.64
CA TYR A 120 1.33 1.32 8.47
C TYR A 120 1.78 0.32 7.42
N ILE A 121 1.27 0.46 6.20
CA ILE A 121 1.65 -0.39 5.07
C ILE A 121 2.22 0.53 4.00
N ALA A 122 3.51 0.39 3.73
CA ALA A 122 4.23 1.17 2.73
C ALA A 122 4.16 0.47 1.38
N MET A 123 3.72 1.18 0.35
CA MET A 123 3.52 0.63 -0.99
C MET A 123 3.95 1.62 -2.06
N GLU A 124 4.10 1.10 -3.28
CA GLU A 124 4.36 1.88 -4.48
C GLU A 124 3.36 3.04 -4.63
N TYR A 125 3.88 4.21 -4.99
CA TYR A 125 3.06 5.38 -5.27
C TYR A 125 2.87 5.54 -6.78
N PHE A 126 1.60 5.54 -7.21
CA PHE A 126 1.23 5.85 -8.59
C PHE A 126 0.87 7.33 -8.71
N SER A 127 1.74 8.10 -9.37
CA SER A 127 1.59 9.56 -9.50
C SER A 127 0.42 9.99 -10.37
N LYS A 128 -0.07 9.10 -11.25
CA LYS A 128 -1.20 9.36 -12.16
C LYS A 128 -2.57 9.37 -11.48
N GLY A 129 -2.64 9.20 -10.16
CA GLY A 129 -3.89 9.24 -9.40
C GLY A 129 -4.67 7.92 -9.48
N ASP A 130 -5.92 7.96 -9.02
CA ASP A 130 -6.83 6.82 -9.05
C ASP A 130 -7.83 6.92 -10.22
N LEU A 131 -8.44 5.77 -10.53
CA LEU A 131 -9.40 5.64 -11.63
C LEU A 131 -10.63 6.54 -11.46
N GLY A 132 -11.03 6.85 -10.23
CA GLY A 132 -12.16 7.74 -9.97
C GLY A 132 -11.85 9.17 -10.41
N THR A 133 -10.66 9.66 -10.06
CA THR A 133 -10.17 10.96 -10.52
C THR A 133 -10.04 11.00 -12.04
N TYR A 134 -9.49 9.94 -12.66
CA TYR A 134 -9.41 9.82 -14.12
C TYR A 134 -10.80 9.85 -14.78
N ALA A 135 -11.76 9.09 -14.25
CA ALA A 135 -13.11 9.06 -14.78
C ALA A 135 -13.81 10.43 -14.63
N LEU A 136 -13.57 11.16 -13.54
CA LEU A 136 -14.11 12.52 -13.37
C LEU A 136 -13.53 13.52 -14.37
N GLU A 137 -12.24 13.41 -14.69
CA GLU A 137 -11.54 14.36 -15.55
C GLU A 137 -11.82 14.11 -17.04
N TYR A 138 -11.99 12.84 -17.44
CA TYR A 138 -12.06 12.43 -18.85
C TYR A 138 -13.40 11.80 -19.25
N ALA A 139 -14.45 11.86 -18.42
CA ALA A 139 -15.77 11.36 -18.80
C ALA A 139 -16.44 12.20 -19.91
N PRO A 140 -17.21 11.56 -20.82
CA PRO A 140 -17.44 10.11 -20.91
C PRO A 140 -16.24 9.38 -21.53
N LEU A 141 -15.84 8.27 -20.91
CA LEU A 141 -14.74 7.44 -21.40
C LEU A 141 -15.19 6.61 -22.63
N PRO A 142 -14.35 6.48 -23.67
CA PRO A 142 -14.63 5.58 -24.80
C PRO A 142 -14.89 4.13 -24.33
N GLU A 143 -15.76 3.41 -25.04
CA GLU A 143 -16.11 2.03 -24.69
C GLU A 143 -14.88 1.12 -24.63
N ASP A 144 -13.95 1.28 -25.58
CA ASP A 144 -12.72 0.49 -25.63
C ASP A 144 -11.82 0.74 -24.40
N GLU A 145 -11.73 1.98 -23.92
CA GLU A 145 -11.01 2.29 -22.68
C GLU A 145 -11.70 1.69 -21.46
N CYS A 146 -13.03 1.83 -21.37
CA CYS A 146 -13.83 1.21 -20.32
C CYS A 146 -13.62 -0.31 -20.28
N ARG A 147 -13.60 -0.95 -21.46
CA ARG A 147 -13.40 -2.40 -21.61
C ARG A 147 -12.03 -2.83 -21.10
N GLU A 148 -10.98 -2.09 -21.45
CA GLU A 148 -9.61 -2.40 -21.00
C GLU A 148 -9.47 -2.24 -19.48
N ILE A 149 -9.95 -1.13 -18.92
CA ILE A 149 -9.95 -0.89 -17.47
C ILE A 149 -10.72 -1.99 -16.73
N ALA A 150 -11.94 -2.29 -17.18
CA ALA A 150 -12.75 -3.35 -16.59
C ALA A 150 -12.06 -4.72 -16.68
N SER A 151 -11.43 -5.03 -17.82
CA SER A 151 -10.68 -6.27 -18.01
C SER A 151 -9.52 -6.40 -17.01
N GLN A 152 -8.76 -5.33 -16.79
CA GLN A 152 -7.67 -5.31 -15.82
C GLN A 152 -8.16 -5.51 -14.38
N ILE A 153 -9.25 -4.84 -14.00
CA ILE A 153 -9.88 -5.00 -12.68
C ILE A 153 -10.36 -6.45 -12.50
N LEU A 154 -11.09 -6.99 -13.48
CA LEU A 154 -11.63 -8.35 -13.41
C LEU A 154 -10.52 -9.41 -13.35
N ARG A 155 -9.41 -9.24 -14.08
CA ARG A 155 -8.24 -10.12 -13.98
C ARG A 155 -7.60 -10.06 -12.59
N GLY A 156 -7.47 -8.88 -12.00
CA GLY A 156 -7.02 -8.71 -10.62
C GLY A 156 -7.93 -9.46 -9.65
N LEU A 157 -9.24 -9.28 -9.75
CA LEU A 157 -10.21 -9.96 -8.88
C LEU A 157 -10.22 -11.48 -9.05
N ALA A 158 -10.17 -11.97 -10.28
CA ALA A 158 -10.07 -13.39 -10.57
C ALA A 158 -8.82 -14.00 -9.92
N THR A 159 -7.69 -13.29 -10.00
CA THR A 159 -6.43 -13.68 -9.35
C THR A 159 -6.58 -13.75 -7.82
N MET A 160 -7.23 -12.77 -7.20
CA MET A 160 -7.49 -12.81 -5.75
C MET A 160 -8.36 -13.99 -5.35
N HIS A 161 -9.44 -14.23 -6.11
CA HIS A 161 -10.41 -15.28 -5.83
C HIS A 161 -9.79 -16.68 -5.98
N GLN A 162 -8.93 -16.89 -6.98
CA GLN A 162 -8.16 -18.14 -7.14
C GLN A 162 -7.29 -18.43 -5.91
N GLU A 163 -6.75 -17.39 -5.29
CA GLU A 163 -5.94 -17.48 -4.07
C GLU A 163 -6.76 -17.50 -2.78
N ARG A 164 -8.10 -17.64 -2.88
CA ARG A 164 -9.09 -17.65 -1.78
C ARG A 164 -9.14 -16.35 -0.97
N PHE A 165 -8.71 -15.23 -1.56
CA PHE A 165 -8.89 -13.89 -0.99
C PHE A 165 -10.06 -13.19 -1.68
N ALA A 166 -10.92 -12.58 -0.89
CA ALA A 166 -11.91 -11.61 -1.39
C ALA A 166 -11.44 -10.21 -0.97
N HIS A 167 -11.40 -9.26 -1.90
CA HIS A 167 -10.99 -7.88 -1.61
C HIS A 167 -11.94 -7.19 -0.61
N ARG A 168 -13.22 -7.58 -0.58
CA ARG A 168 -14.27 -7.14 0.37
C ARG A 168 -14.58 -5.64 0.39
N ASP A 169 -13.90 -4.84 -0.42
CA ASP A 169 -14.20 -3.43 -0.66
C ASP A 169 -13.80 -3.00 -2.08
N VAL A 170 -14.28 -3.74 -3.08
CA VAL A 170 -14.23 -3.24 -4.46
C VAL A 170 -15.44 -2.33 -4.61
N LYS A 171 -15.22 -1.04 -4.36
CA LYS A 171 -16.16 0.01 -4.75
C LYS A 171 -15.41 1.01 -5.62
N PRO A 172 -15.88 1.32 -6.84
CA PRO A 172 -15.54 2.61 -7.43
C PRO A 172 -16.03 3.66 -6.43
N GLN A 173 -15.16 4.60 -6.03
CA GLN A 173 -15.61 5.70 -5.19
C GLN A 173 -16.74 6.39 -5.93
N VAL A 174 -17.93 6.37 -5.32
CA VAL A 174 -19.14 6.95 -5.90
C VAL A 174 -18.88 8.43 -6.10
N CYS A 175 -18.70 8.84 -7.35
CA CYS A 175 -18.66 10.23 -7.74
C CYS A 175 -20.10 10.74 -7.69
N ASN A 176 -20.46 11.44 -6.62
CA ASN A 176 -21.67 12.25 -6.64
C ASN A 176 -21.40 13.46 -7.52
N PRO A 177 -22.19 13.70 -8.58
CA PRO A 177 -22.08 14.94 -9.34
C PRO A 177 -22.36 16.14 -8.41
N PRO A 178 -21.73 17.30 -8.67
CA PRO A 178 -22.04 18.51 -7.90
C PRO A 178 -23.53 18.83 -8.00
N PRO A 179 -24.15 19.35 -6.93
CA PRO A 179 -25.54 19.77 -6.98
C PRO A 179 -25.71 20.82 -8.08
N ASN A 180 -26.68 20.61 -8.96
CA ASN A 180 -27.08 21.59 -9.95
C ASN A 180 -27.41 22.91 -9.23
N SER A 181 -26.89 23.99 -9.81
CA SER A 181 -27.10 25.41 -9.51
C SER A 181 -28.50 25.78 -9.02
#